data_AF-A0A835HB09-F1
#
_entry.id   AF-A0A835HB09-F1
#
_cell.length_a   1.000
_cell.length_b   1.000
_cell.length_c   1.000
_cell.angle_alpha   90.00
_cell.angle_beta   90.00
_cell.angle_gamma   90.00
#
_symmetry.space_group_name_H-M   'P 1'
#
loop_
_entity.id
_entity.type
_entity.pdbx_description
1 polymer ?
#
loop_
_entity_poly.entity_id
_entity_poly.type
_entity_poly.pdbx_seq_one_letter_code
_entity_poly.pdbx_strand_id
1 'polypeptide(L)'
;FTASINSKTRPIKAPRYSLNPTMQPLETANKKFPSLFFQCADLLLPWLSPLDLASSSLTCKFLHQISKQITISRSLDASQNLETHPIPFINNTPDSEPYSYFVYTPCQILQLSNPSQQWGCFNSSIYLKQTVSSLLTIEDGFGCDCEGICSGDECVCCRLKPEFDSEFGFEYEVMSECGERCVCDLSCRNRLTQNGVSVRLRVVKDGRKGWGLHAGEFIRQGEFVCEYAGELLTTAEARCRQQKYDELAASGKCPSALLVVREHLPSGKACLRVNIDATKVGNIARFINHACDGGNLLTVLVRNSGMLFPRLCFFTSRDVLEGEELVFSYGDVRLSPNGLRCYCGSSYCFGFLPSENT
;
A
#
# COMPACT_ATOMS: atom_id res chain seq x y z
N PHE A 1 3.43 -48.99 53.90
CA PHE A 1 3.61 -47.59 54.29
C PHE A 1 2.71 -46.73 53.43
N THR A 2 1.54 -46.41 53.97
CA THR A 2 0.52 -45.53 53.39
C THR A 2 0.76 -44.11 53.87
N ALA A 3 0.76 -43.14 52.95
CA ALA A 3 0.42 -41.76 53.25
C ALA A 3 -0.11 -41.06 52.00
N SER A 4 -1.41 -40.80 52.02
CA SER A 4 -2.12 -39.83 51.19
C SER A 4 -2.31 -38.58 52.04
N ILE A 5 -2.04 -37.39 51.49
CA ILE A 5 -2.55 -36.12 52.03
C ILE A 5 -2.98 -35.24 50.85
N ASN A 6 -4.21 -34.74 50.93
CA ASN A 6 -4.90 -33.97 49.91
C ASN A 6 -5.13 -32.52 50.39
N SER A 7 -5.22 -31.61 49.42
CA SER A 7 -5.86 -30.28 49.43
C SER A 7 -5.13 -29.07 50.07
N LYS A 8 -4.80 -28.07 49.24
CA LYS A 8 -5.63 -26.86 49.02
C LYS A 8 -4.89 -25.86 48.12
N THR A 9 -5.62 -25.35 47.13
CA THR A 9 -5.24 -24.29 46.20
C THR A 9 -4.91 -22.96 46.90
N ARG A 10 -3.89 -22.25 46.40
CA ARG A 10 -3.71 -20.80 46.61
C ARG A 10 -3.37 -20.14 45.26
N PRO A 11 -3.98 -18.98 44.94
CA PRO A 11 -3.68 -18.21 43.73
C PRO A 11 -2.38 -17.42 43.89
N ILE A 12 -1.55 -17.40 42.85
CA ILE A 12 -0.32 -16.61 42.77
C ILE A 12 -0.69 -15.20 42.27
N LYS A 13 -0.41 -14.19 43.10
CA LYS A 13 -0.53 -12.75 42.77
C LYS A 13 0.72 -12.26 42.04
N ALA A 14 0.53 -11.42 41.04
CA ALA A 14 1.58 -10.68 40.34
C ALA A 14 2.34 -9.70 41.27
N PRO A 15 3.66 -9.48 41.06
CA PRO A 15 4.44 -8.57 41.88
C PRO A 15 4.25 -7.10 41.45
N ARG A 16 4.06 -6.23 42.45
CA ARG A 16 4.15 -4.77 42.36
C ARG A 16 5.61 -4.35 42.52
N TYR A 17 6.14 -3.54 41.61
CA TYR A 17 7.41 -2.84 41.82
C TYR A 17 7.13 -1.41 42.29
N SER A 18 7.63 -1.11 43.49
CA SER A 18 7.67 0.19 44.14
C SER A 18 8.82 1.04 43.59
N LEU A 19 8.52 2.29 43.25
CA LEU A 19 9.50 3.33 42.95
C LEU A 19 10.24 3.73 44.22
N ASN A 20 11.57 3.88 44.15
CA ASN A 20 12.35 4.59 45.16
C ASN A 20 13.00 5.85 44.54
N PRO A 21 13.09 6.96 45.30
CA PRO A 21 13.40 8.29 44.77
C PRO A 21 14.85 8.70 45.08
N THR A 22 15.50 9.41 44.15
CA THR A 22 16.45 10.50 44.43
C THR A 22 16.90 11.11 43.11
N MET A 23 16.49 12.34 42.82
CA MET A 23 17.30 13.40 42.20
C MET A 23 16.53 14.72 42.39
N GLN A 24 17.22 15.70 42.97
CA GLN A 24 16.70 17.01 43.40
C GLN A 24 16.28 17.91 42.21
N PRO A 25 15.47 18.97 42.47
CA PRO A 25 14.76 19.72 41.44
C PRO A 25 15.63 20.83 40.84
N LEU A 26 15.65 20.91 39.49
CA LEU A 26 16.05 22.14 38.81
C LEU A 26 14.90 23.16 38.92
N GLU A 27 15.22 24.32 39.49
CA GLU A 27 14.32 25.45 39.65
C GLU A 27 13.76 25.96 38.30
N THR A 28 12.43 26.10 38.30
CA THR A 28 11.61 27.11 37.63
C THR A 28 12.10 27.69 36.29
N ALA A 29 11.62 27.10 35.20
CA ALA A 29 11.21 27.85 34.01
C ALA A 29 9.75 27.52 33.70
N ASN A 30 8.92 28.57 33.66
CA ASN A 30 7.49 28.60 33.42
C ASN A 30 7.05 27.66 32.27
N LYS A 31 6.74 26.39 32.54
CA LYS A 31 6.10 25.51 31.55
C LYS A 31 4.62 25.86 31.48
N LYS A 32 4.30 26.88 30.67
CA LYS A 32 2.96 27.00 30.10
C LYS A 32 2.66 25.65 29.43
N PHE A 33 1.65 24.94 29.92
CA PHE A 33 1.04 23.86 29.16
C PHE A 33 0.77 24.40 27.75
N PRO A 34 1.18 23.69 26.67
CA PRO A 34 0.73 24.08 25.34
C PRO A 34 -0.80 24.16 25.40
N SER A 35 -1.40 25.28 25.00
CA SER A 35 -2.85 25.41 24.89
C SER A 35 -3.44 24.20 24.15
N LEU A 36 -4.68 23.81 24.44
CA LEU A 36 -5.35 22.69 23.74
C LEU A 36 -5.20 22.78 22.21
N PHE A 37 -5.19 24.00 21.68
CA PHE A 37 -4.92 24.29 20.27
C PHE A 37 -3.63 23.62 19.75
N PHE A 38 -2.56 23.63 20.54
CA PHE A 38 -1.27 23.04 20.17
C PHE A 38 -1.26 21.51 20.24
N GLN A 39 -2.08 20.88 21.10
CA GLN A 39 -2.24 19.43 21.10
C GLN A 39 -3.04 18.94 19.89
N CYS A 40 -4.03 19.74 19.44
CA CYS A 40 -4.79 19.43 18.23
C CYS A 40 -3.96 19.60 16.96
N ALA A 41 -2.97 20.50 16.93
CA ALA A 41 -2.16 20.76 15.74
C ALA A 41 -1.46 19.49 15.23
N ASP A 42 -0.90 18.67 16.12
CA ASP A 42 -0.22 17.43 15.76
C ASP A 42 -1.17 16.36 15.20
N LEU A 43 -2.48 16.47 15.47
CA LEU A 43 -3.50 15.55 14.95
C LEU A 43 -4.05 15.96 13.59
N LEU A 44 -3.99 17.25 13.26
CA LEU A 44 -4.70 17.82 12.11
C LEU A 44 -3.76 18.18 10.97
N LEU A 45 -2.64 18.81 11.30
CA LEU A 45 -1.68 19.30 10.32
C LEU A 45 -1.12 18.17 9.44
N PRO A 46 -0.90 16.92 9.93
CA PRO A 46 -0.44 15.82 9.08
C PRO A 46 -1.42 15.41 7.98
N TRP A 47 -2.69 15.84 8.03
CA TRP A 47 -3.70 15.55 7.01
C TRP A 47 -3.93 16.70 6.02
N LEU A 48 -3.30 17.86 6.26
CA LEU A 48 -3.41 19.00 5.37
C LEU A 48 -2.61 18.77 4.08
N SER A 49 -3.14 19.27 2.97
CA SER A 49 -2.38 19.34 1.72
C SER A 49 -1.11 20.18 1.90
N PRO A 50 -0.06 20.01 1.07
CA PRO A 50 1.14 20.84 1.15
C PRO A 50 0.84 22.33 1.07
N LEU A 51 -0.15 22.72 0.27
CA LEU A 51 -0.59 24.11 0.13
C LEU A 51 -1.22 24.64 1.42
N ASP A 52 -2.11 23.86 2.04
CA ASP A 52 -2.78 24.24 3.29
C ASP A 52 -1.81 24.22 4.48
N LEU A 53 -0.88 23.27 4.48
CA LEU A 53 0.18 23.17 5.49
C LEU A 53 1.16 24.34 5.38
N ALA A 54 1.51 24.77 4.16
CA ALA A 54 2.31 25.95 3.90
C ALA A 54 1.57 27.22 4.35
N SER A 55 0.28 27.35 4.04
CA SER A 55 -0.55 28.46 4.49
C SER A 55 -0.62 28.55 6.02
N SER A 56 -0.82 27.41 6.69
CA SER A 56 -0.83 27.31 8.16
C SER A 56 0.54 27.68 8.77
N SER A 57 1.63 27.36 8.07
CA SER A 57 3.00 27.68 8.51
C SER A 57 3.25 29.19 8.61
N LEU A 58 2.52 30.01 7.86
CA LEU A 58 2.68 31.47 7.84
C LEU A 58 2.03 32.16 9.05
N THR A 59 1.15 31.47 9.78
CA THR A 59 0.40 32.07 10.88
C THR A 59 1.27 32.36 12.12
N CYS A 60 2.21 31.47 12.47
CA CYS A 60 3.13 31.71 13.58
C CYS A 60 4.38 30.79 13.52
N LYS A 61 5.43 31.16 14.27
CA LYS A 61 6.70 30.41 14.33
C LYS A 61 6.54 28.94 14.76
N PHE A 62 5.56 28.66 15.63
CA PHE A 62 5.30 27.29 16.10
C PHE A 62 4.70 26.41 15.01
N LEU A 63 3.65 26.90 14.33
CA LEU A 63 3.05 26.20 13.19
C LEU A 63 4.06 26.06 12.04
N HIS A 64 4.92 27.06 11.84
CA HIS A 64 6.04 26.94 10.91
C HIS A 64 6.96 25.76 11.27
N GLN A 65 7.33 25.62 12.54
CA GLN A 65 8.16 24.52 13.00
C GLN A 65 7.49 23.16 12.83
N ILE A 66 6.20 23.03 13.18
CA ILE A 66 5.45 21.78 12.97
C ILE A 66 5.32 21.46 11.48
N SER A 67 4.91 22.41 10.64
CA SER A 67 4.81 22.22 9.19
C SER A 67 6.14 21.76 8.59
N LYS A 68 7.27 22.30 9.08
CA LYS A 68 8.61 21.85 8.68
C LYS A 68 8.86 20.40 9.10
N GLN A 69 8.52 20.01 10.33
CA GLN A 69 8.68 18.62 10.80
C GLN A 69 7.80 17.64 10.01
N ILE A 70 6.56 18.00 9.74
CA ILE A 70 5.64 17.18 8.92
C ILE A 70 6.19 17.03 7.49
N THR A 71 6.70 18.11 6.90
CA THR A 71 7.32 18.08 5.57
C THR A 71 8.52 17.14 5.53
N ILE A 72 9.40 17.21 6.53
CA ILE A 72 10.55 16.30 6.66
C ILE A 72 10.08 14.86 6.85
N SER A 73 9.13 14.61 7.76
CA SER A 73 8.57 13.28 8.01
C SER A 73 8.01 12.64 6.73
N ARG A 74 7.20 13.39 5.97
CA ARG A 74 6.64 12.94 4.69
C ARG A 74 7.71 12.63 3.64
N SER A 75 8.83 13.36 3.63
CA SER A 75 9.96 13.05 2.73
C SER A 75 10.76 11.82 3.16
N LEU A 76 10.84 11.54 4.47
CA LEU A 76 11.59 10.41 5.00
C LEU A 76 10.82 9.09 4.91
N ASP A 77 9.49 9.16 4.88
CA ASP A 77 8.64 7.97 4.76
C ASP A 77 7.29 8.27 4.07
N ALA A 78 7.16 7.80 2.83
CA ALA A 78 5.93 7.87 2.05
C ALA A 78 4.78 7.06 2.68
N SER A 79 5.09 6.03 3.46
CA SER A 79 4.10 5.14 4.08
C SER A 79 3.55 5.65 5.41
N GLN A 80 4.19 6.67 6.00
CA GLN A 80 3.82 7.22 7.31
C GLN A 80 3.79 6.16 8.43
N ASN A 81 4.77 5.24 8.46
CA ASN A 81 4.91 4.10 9.37
C ASN A 81 3.81 3.03 9.22
N LEU A 82 3.12 2.98 8.08
CA LEU A 82 2.12 1.95 7.81
C LEU A 82 2.71 0.69 7.16
N GLU A 83 3.96 0.75 6.71
CA GLU A 83 4.72 -0.41 6.20
C GLU A 83 5.87 -0.78 7.16
N THR A 84 6.45 -1.96 6.96
CA THR A 84 7.52 -2.52 7.81
C THR A 84 8.79 -1.64 7.85
N HIS A 85 9.11 -1.01 6.72
CA HIS A 85 10.28 -0.18 6.55
C HIS A 85 9.86 1.19 6.00
N PRO A 86 10.49 2.30 6.46
CA PRO A 86 10.21 3.60 5.90
C PRO A 86 10.61 3.65 4.42
N ILE A 87 9.80 4.31 3.60
CA ILE A 87 10.01 4.40 2.15
C ILE A 87 10.32 5.86 1.78
N PRO A 88 11.60 6.26 1.75
CA PRO A 88 11.97 7.66 1.59
C PRO A 88 11.76 8.16 0.16
N PHE A 89 11.42 9.44 0.03
CA PHE A 89 11.52 10.19 -1.20
C PHE A 89 12.95 10.72 -1.38
N ILE A 90 13.53 10.45 -2.55
CA ILE A 90 14.85 10.91 -2.95
C ILE A 90 14.68 11.83 -4.15
N ASN A 91 14.95 13.11 -3.95
CA ASN A 91 14.95 14.08 -5.02
C ASN A 91 16.34 14.66 -5.23
N ASN A 92 16.95 14.29 -6.35
CA ASN A 92 18.27 14.79 -6.78
C ASN A 92 18.16 15.87 -7.85
N THR A 93 16.95 16.27 -8.24
CA THR A 93 16.74 17.33 -9.23
C THR A 93 16.81 18.71 -8.56
N PRO A 94 17.01 19.79 -9.32
CA PRO A 94 16.99 21.16 -8.79
C PRO A 94 15.60 21.64 -8.38
N ASP A 95 14.55 20.85 -8.60
CA ASP A 95 13.19 21.26 -8.27
C ASP A 95 12.96 21.24 -6.75
N SER A 96 12.08 22.12 -6.26
CA SER A 96 11.85 22.33 -4.83
C SER A 96 10.78 21.39 -4.25
N GLU A 97 10.48 20.26 -4.90
CA GLU A 97 9.45 19.32 -4.43
C GLU A 97 10.09 18.16 -3.62
N PRO A 98 10.12 18.22 -2.28
CA PRO A 98 10.78 17.18 -1.48
C PRO A 98 10.07 15.82 -1.49
N TYR A 99 8.78 15.78 -1.85
CA TYR A 99 7.98 14.57 -1.93
C TYR A 99 6.75 14.77 -2.83
N SER A 100 6.12 13.67 -3.26
CA SER A 100 4.80 13.68 -3.90
C SER A 100 3.72 13.46 -2.83
N TYR A 101 2.82 14.42 -2.64
CA TYR A 101 1.76 14.29 -1.64
C TYR A 101 0.59 13.42 -2.11
N PHE A 102 0.19 12.49 -1.26
CA PHE A 102 -1.01 11.67 -1.38
C PHE A 102 -1.37 11.12 0.02
N VAL A 103 -2.55 10.54 0.17
CA VAL A 103 -2.94 9.83 1.39
C VAL A 103 -2.55 8.37 1.25
N TYR A 104 -1.72 7.86 2.16
CA TYR A 104 -1.28 6.47 2.11
C TYR A 104 -2.36 5.52 2.61
N THR A 105 -2.58 4.41 1.90
CA THR A 105 -3.34 3.25 2.39
C THR A 105 -2.59 1.97 2.03
N PRO A 106 -2.32 1.04 2.96
CA PRO A 106 -1.57 -0.19 2.65
C PRO A 106 -2.39 -1.23 1.86
N CYS A 107 -3.71 -1.07 1.79
CA CYS A 107 -4.63 -2.00 1.14
C CYS A 107 -5.72 -1.24 0.37
N GLN A 108 -6.43 -1.96 -0.51
CA GLN A 108 -7.61 -1.43 -1.19
C GLN A 108 -8.67 -0.93 -0.20
N ILE A 109 -9.32 0.18 -0.54
CA ILE A 109 -10.39 0.77 0.27
C ILE A 109 -11.62 1.01 -0.59
N LEU A 110 -12.81 0.88 0.00
CA LEU A 110 -14.04 1.30 -0.65
C LEU A 110 -14.18 2.82 -0.57
N GLN A 111 -14.70 3.43 -1.63
CA GLN A 111 -15.10 4.82 -1.59
C GLN A 111 -16.26 5.00 -0.61
N LEU A 112 -15.95 5.35 0.63
CA LEU A 112 -16.96 5.86 1.56
C LEU A 112 -17.34 7.27 1.09
N SER A 113 -18.63 7.51 0.92
CA SER A 113 -19.17 8.83 0.63
C SER A 113 -18.65 9.82 1.69
N ASN A 114 -17.81 10.77 1.23
CA ASN A 114 -17.09 11.80 1.98
C ASN A 114 -15.78 11.40 2.69
N PRO A 115 -14.61 11.63 2.04
CA PRO A 115 -13.33 11.75 2.74
C PRO A 115 -13.20 13.08 3.51
N SER A 116 -14.24 13.93 3.54
CA SER A 116 -14.29 15.06 4.46
C SER A 116 -14.38 14.54 5.89
N GLN A 117 -13.21 14.34 6.49
CA GLN A 117 -12.97 14.61 7.89
C GLN A 117 -13.63 13.63 8.89
N GLN A 118 -13.05 12.43 9.04
CA GLN A 118 -13.16 11.67 10.29
C GLN A 118 -12.05 12.12 11.26
N TRP A 119 -12.34 13.12 12.07
CA TRP A 119 -11.41 13.63 13.09
C TRP A 119 -11.36 12.64 14.26
N GLY A 120 -10.15 12.36 14.77
CA GLY A 120 -9.99 11.86 16.14
C GLY A 120 -9.89 10.35 16.34
N CYS A 121 -9.70 9.53 15.29
CA CYS A 121 -9.43 8.10 15.49
C CYS A 121 -7.94 7.79 15.25
N PHE A 122 -7.19 7.60 16.33
CA PHE A 122 -5.77 7.21 16.33
C PHE A 122 -5.49 5.85 15.63
N ASN A 123 -6.53 5.14 15.17
CA ASN A 123 -6.47 3.84 14.49
C ASN A 123 -7.30 3.80 13.20
N SER A 124 -7.44 4.93 12.48
CA SER A 124 -8.28 5.01 11.27
C SER A 124 -7.90 3.96 10.20
N SER A 125 -6.62 3.63 10.03
CA SER A 125 -6.19 2.58 9.08
C SER A 125 -6.64 1.18 9.49
N ILE A 126 -6.56 0.82 10.78
CA ILE A 126 -7.05 -0.47 11.29
C ILE A 126 -8.58 -0.54 11.16
N TYR A 127 -9.27 0.54 11.51
CA TYR A 127 -10.74 0.60 11.43
C TYR A 127 -11.22 0.56 9.97
N LEU A 128 -10.53 1.24 9.06
CA LEU A 128 -10.84 1.22 7.62
C LEU A 128 -10.51 -0.16 7.02
N LYS A 129 -9.37 -0.77 7.38
CA LYS A 129 -9.00 -2.13 6.97
C LYS A 129 -10.02 -3.16 7.48
N GLN A 130 -10.49 -3.05 8.72
CA GLN A 130 -11.55 -3.90 9.28
C GLN A 130 -12.90 -3.69 8.59
N THR A 131 -13.29 -2.43 8.35
CA THR A 131 -14.57 -2.08 7.72
C THR A 131 -14.60 -2.56 6.26
N VAL A 132 -13.51 -2.34 5.51
CA VAL A 132 -13.40 -2.77 4.11
C VAL A 132 -13.26 -4.28 4.01
N SER A 133 -12.46 -4.91 4.88
CA SER A 133 -12.36 -6.38 4.95
C SER A 133 -13.74 -6.99 5.21
N SER A 134 -14.50 -6.45 6.16
CA SER A 134 -15.86 -6.92 6.48
C SER A 134 -16.85 -6.74 5.34
N LEU A 135 -16.79 -5.64 4.58
CA LEU A 135 -17.69 -5.40 3.43
C LEU A 135 -17.35 -6.24 2.20
N LEU A 136 -16.11 -6.68 2.06
CA LEU A 136 -15.64 -7.46 0.92
C LEU A 136 -15.53 -8.97 1.24
N THR A 137 -15.71 -9.35 2.50
CA THR A 137 -15.77 -10.73 2.95
C THR A 137 -17.14 -11.30 2.65
N ILE A 138 -17.18 -12.47 2.03
CA ILE A 138 -18.40 -13.22 1.76
C ILE A 138 -18.82 -13.90 3.07
N GLU A 139 -20.05 -13.64 3.54
CA GLU A 139 -20.53 -14.15 4.84
C GLU A 139 -20.41 -15.69 4.94
N ASP A 140 -20.78 -16.40 3.86
CA ASP A 140 -20.64 -17.86 3.70
C ASP A 140 -19.37 -18.26 2.91
N GLY A 141 -18.31 -17.43 2.98
CA GLY A 141 -17.07 -17.67 2.28
C GLY A 141 -16.32 -18.90 2.78
N PHE A 142 -15.78 -19.69 1.87
CA PHE A 142 -14.95 -20.86 2.19
C PHE A 142 -13.60 -20.45 2.80
N GLY A 143 -13.12 -21.25 3.75
CA GLY A 143 -11.77 -21.20 4.32
C GLY A 143 -11.22 -22.61 4.46
N CYS A 144 -9.91 -22.76 4.72
CA CYS A 144 -9.36 -24.07 5.04
C CYS A 144 -9.56 -24.41 6.52
N ASP A 145 -9.78 -25.69 6.81
CA ASP A 145 -9.86 -26.24 8.18
C ASP A 145 -8.51 -26.79 8.68
N CYS A 146 -7.41 -26.43 8.02
CA CYS A 146 -6.07 -26.91 8.39
C CYS A 146 -5.67 -26.41 9.78
N GLU A 147 -5.34 -27.34 10.68
CA GLU A 147 -4.75 -27.02 11.98
C GLU A 147 -3.25 -26.75 11.80
N GLY A 148 -2.81 -25.51 12.04
CA GLY A 148 -1.41 -25.10 11.91
C GLY A 148 -1.06 -24.45 10.56
N ILE A 149 0.00 -24.94 9.91
CA ILE A 149 0.58 -24.32 8.70
C ILE A 149 0.06 -25.03 7.44
N CYS A 150 -0.55 -24.29 6.53
CA CYS A 150 -0.97 -24.83 5.23
C CYS A 150 0.24 -25.08 4.33
N SER A 151 0.36 -26.29 3.80
CA SER A 151 1.38 -26.65 2.81
C SER A 151 0.88 -27.72 1.83
N GLY A 152 1.20 -27.54 0.55
CA GLY A 152 0.92 -28.53 -0.50
C GLY A 152 -0.58 -28.75 -0.77
N ASP A 153 -0.88 -29.89 -1.39
CA ASP A 153 -2.22 -30.20 -1.89
C ASP A 153 -3.23 -30.61 -0.80
N GLU A 154 -2.80 -30.72 0.45
CA GLU A 154 -3.70 -31.02 1.57
C GLU A 154 -4.59 -29.82 1.94
N CYS A 155 -4.12 -28.60 1.66
CA CYS A 155 -4.88 -27.39 1.91
C CYS A 155 -5.64 -26.93 0.66
N VAL A 156 -6.95 -26.73 0.78
CA VAL A 156 -7.80 -26.19 -0.30
C VAL A 156 -7.30 -24.83 -0.82
N CYS A 157 -6.75 -23.98 0.06
CA CYS A 157 -6.20 -22.69 -0.33
C CYS A 157 -4.84 -22.78 -1.04
N CYS A 158 -4.14 -23.91 -0.96
CA CYS A 158 -2.83 -24.13 -1.59
C CYS A 158 -2.89 -24.91 -2.90
N ARG A 159 -4.05 -25.51 -3.24
CA ARG A 159 -4.26 -26.25 -4.50
C ARG A 159 -4.33 -25.36 -5.74
N LEU A 160 -4.55 -24.05 -5.55
CA LEU A 160 -4.67 -23.05 -6.62
C LEU A 160 -3.33 -22.32 -6.81
N LYS A 161 -2.24 -23.06 -7.00
CA LYS A 161 -0.94 -22.46 -7.26
C LYS A 161 -0.74 -22.36 -8.76
N PRO A 162 -0.37 -21.17 -9.30
CA PRO A 162 0.03 -21.06 -10.69
C PRO A 162 1.25 -21.96 -10.92
N GLU A 163 1.12 -22.94 -11.81
CA GLU A 163 2.27 -23.67 -12.32
C GLU A 163 3.05 -22.74 -13.28
N PHE A 164 4.36 -22.63 -13.09
CA PHE A 164 5.23 -21.88 -13.99
C PHE A 164 5.50 -22.73 -15.22
N ASP A 165 4.71 -22.54 -16.29
CA ASP A 165 5.03 -23.12 -17.58
C ASP A 165 6.08 -22.26 -18.30
N SER A 166 7.28 -22.84 -18.45
CA SER A 166 8.42 -22.23 -19.12
C SER A 166 8.21 -21.99 -20.62
N GLU A 167 7.20 -22.60 -21.25
CA GLU A 167 7.00 -22.57 -22.69
C GLU A 167 6.00 -21.48 -23.15
N PHE A 168 5.04 -21.08 -22.29
CA PHE A 168 3.98 -20.12 -22.64
C PHE A 168 3.76 -18.95 -21.66
N GLY A 169 4.48 -18.91 -20.53
CA GLY A 169 4.24 -17.92 -19.47
C GLY A 169 2.98 -18.24 -18.65
N PHE A 170 2.67 -17.41 -17.65
CA PHE A 170 1.54 -17.64 -16.73
C PHE A 170 0.20 -17.73 -17.48
N GLU A 171 -0.44 -18.90 -17.46
CA GLU A 171 -1.85 -19.04 -17.86
C GLU A 171 -2.73 -18.47 -16.74
N TYR A 172 -2.83 -17.14 -16.65
CA TYR A 172 -3.77 -16.32 -15.85
C TYR A 172 -4.42 -16.95 -14.60
N GLU A 173 -3.65 -17.64 -13.76
CA GLU A 173 -4.21 -18.28 -12.57
C GLU A 173 -4.10 -17.34 -11.37
N VAL A 174 -5.24 -17.06 -10.74
CA VAL A 174 -5.29 -16.24 -9.53
C VAL A 174 -4.67 -17.04 -8.39
N MET A 175 -3.59 -16.52 -7.82
CA MET A 175 -2.96 -17.09 -6.65
C MET A 175 -3.92 -17.01 -5.46
N SER A 176 -4.13 -18.12 -4.75
CA SER A 176 -4.98 -18.13 -3.55
C SER A 176 -4.16 -18.08 -2.27
N GLU A 177 -4.57 -17.21 -1.34
CA GLU A 177 -4.02 -17.14 0.02
C GLU A 177 -5.07 -17.52 1.07
N CYS A 178 -4.63 -17.98 2.23
CA CYS A 178 -5.53 -18.19 3.36
C CYS A 178 -6.11 -16.86 3.84
N GLY A 179 -7.42 -16.78 4.04
CA GLY A 179 -8.11 -15.57 4.49
C GLY A 179 -8.42 -15.55 5.98
N GLU A 180 -9.20 -14.56 6.41
CA GLU A 180 -9.63 -14.41 7.81
C GLU A 180 -10.56 -15.55 8.27
N ARG A 181 -11.22 -16.23 7.32
CA ARG A 181 -12.09 -17.40 7.58
C ARG A 181 -11.36 -18.73 7.68
N CYS A 182 -10.06 -18.78 7.38
CA CYS A 182 -9.28 -20.00 7.52
C CYS A 182 -8.93 -20.27 8.99
N VAL A 183 -9.02 -21.54 9.41
CA VAL A 183 -8.63 -22.00 10.76
C VAL A 183 -7.12 -21.91 10.99
N CYS A 184 -6.33 -22.01 9.93
CA CYS A 184 -4.87 -21.98 10.00
C CYS A 184 -4.33 -20.68 10.63
N ASP A 185 -3.17 -20.79 11.29
CA ASP A 185 -2.56 -19.70 12.05
C ASP A 185 -2.28 -18.44 11.21
N LEU A 186 -2.16 -17.29 11.88
CA LEU A 186 -1.73 -16.04 11.25
C LEU A 186 -0.29 -16.12 10.72
N SER A 187 0.52 -17.03 11.24
CA SER A 187 1.88 -17.34 10.75
C SER A 187 1.88 -18.33 9.58
N CYS A 188 0.71 -18.71 9.06
CA CYS A 188 0.60 -19.62 7.93
C CYS A 188 1.37 -19.08 6.71
N ARG A 189 2.18 -19.94 6.09
CA ARG A 189 3.01 -19.59 4.92
C ARG A 189 2.19 -19.20 3.70
N ASN A 190 0.91 -19.58 3.66
CA ASN A 190 -0.02 -19.17 2.60
C ASN A 190 -0.71 -17.82 2.89
N ARG A 191 -0.07 -16.94 3.68
CA ARG A 191 -0.49 -15.55 3.98
C ARG A 191 0.68 -14.60 3.68
N LEU A 192 1.26 -14.69 2.48
CA LEU A 192 2.51 -14.00 2.14
C LEU A 192 2.30 -12.50 1.98
N THR A 193 1.45 -12.11 1.03
CA THR A 193 1.26 -10.73 0.58
C THR A 193 0.39 -9.90 1.55
N GLN A 194 -0.27 -10.56 2.51
CA GLN A 194 -1.11 -9.92 3.54
C GLN A 194 -0.29 -9.17 4.60
N ASN A 195 1.01 -9.46 4.69
CA ASN A 195 1.93 -8.87 5.67
C ASN A 195 2.44 -7.48 5.26
N GLY A 196 1.99 -6.96 4.11
CA GLY A 196 2.43 -5.66 3.60
C GLY A 196 3.83 -5.70 2.99
N VAL A 197 4.41 -4.53 2.76
CA VAL A 197 5.72 -4.39 2.14
C VAL A 197 6.81 -4.80 3.14
N SER A 198 7.59 -5.82 2.77
CA SER A 198 8.71 -6.34 3.57
C SER A 198 10.08 -5.93 3.02
N VAL A 199 10.19 -5.72 1.71
CA VAL A 199 11.42 -5.26 1.06
C VAL A 199 11.63 -3.77 1.26
N ARG A 200 12.89 -3.33 1.34
CA ARG A 200 13.26 -1.90 1.36
C ARG A 200 13.01 -1.31 -0.01
N LEU A 201 12.33 -0.17 -0.03
CA LEU A 201 12.00 0.58 -1.24
C LEU A 201 12.37 2.05 -1.07
N ARG A 202 12.48 2.77 -2.18
CA ARG A 202 12.65 4.23 -2.20
C ARG A 202 11.90 4.83 -3.39
N VAL A 203 11.37 6.04 -3.25
CA VAL A 203 10.73 6.77 -4.36
C VAL A 203 11.70 7.81 -4.88
N VAL A 204 12.10 7.74 -6.15
CA VAL A 204 13.14 8.59 -6.73
C VAL A 204 12.56 9.51 -7.79
N LYS A 205 12.91 10.79 -7.77
CA LYS A 205 12.53 11.74 -8.82
C LYS A 205 13.40 11.53 -10.07
N ASP A 206 12.77 11.20 -11.18
CA ASP A 206 13.32 11.16 -12.53
C ASP A 206 12.94 12.43 -13.30
N GLY A 207 13.88 12.97 -14.08
CA GLY A 207 13.69 14.23 -14.80
C GLY A 207 12.69 14.18 -15.96
N ARG A 208 12.29 13.00 -16.44
CA ARG A 208 11.35 12.81 -17.57
C ARG A 208 10.10 12.03 -17.20
N LYS A 209 10.23 11.04 -16.31
CA LYS A 209 9.14 10.16 -15.89
C LYS A 209 8.39 10.66 -14.65
N GLY A 210 8.93 11.66 -13.95
CA GLY A 210 8.39 12.09 -12.67
C GLY A 210 8.90 11.18 -11.54
N TRP A 211 8.06 10.82 -10.58
CA TRP A 211 8.47 9.97 -9.47
C TRP A 211 8.41 8.49 -9.87
N GLY A 212 9.47 7.73 -9.59
CA GLY A 212 9.57 6.29 -9.83
C GLY A 212 9.84 5.51 -8.54
N LEU A 213 9.37 4.28 -8.45
CA LEU A 213 9.69 3.36 -7.36
C LEU A 213 10.98 2.60 -7.68
N HIS A 214 11.89 2.51 -6.72
CA HIS A 214 13.17 1.83 -6.87
C HIS A 214 13.41 0.86 -5.71
N ALA A 215 14.21 -0.17 -5.99
CA ALA A 215 14.66 -1.10 -4.98
C ALA A 215 15.58 -0.42 -3.95
N GLY A 216 15.25 -0.57 -2.67
CA GLY A 216 16.04 -0.11 -1.53
C GLY A 216 17.11 -1.12 -1.10
N GLU A 217 17.06 -2.33 -1.63
CA GLU A 217 17.99 -3.43 -1.41
C GLU A 217 17.99 -4.38 -2.62
N PHE A 218 18.81 -5.42 -2.60
CA PHE A 218 18.72 -6.51 -3.59
C PHE A 218 17.47 -7.36 -3.33
N ILE A 219 16.69 -7.61 -4.38
CA ILE A 219 15.43 -8.40 -4.30
C ILE A 219 15.57 -9.59 -5.25
N ARG A 220 15.38 -10.81 -4.73
CA ARG A 220 15.51 -12.02 -5.56
C ARG A 220 14.33 -12.17 -6.50
N GLN A 221 14.51 -12.89 -7.60
CA GLN A 221 13.43 -13.34 -8.47
C GLN A 221 12.31 -14.05 -7.67
N GLY A 222 11.06 -13.73 -7.99
CA GLY A 222 9.87 -14.33 -7.38
C GLY A 222 9.52 -13.79 -5.99
N GLU A 223 10.27 -12.82 -5.45
CA GLU A 223 9.95 -12.19 -4.17
C GLU A 223 8.79 -11.17 -4.33
N PHE A 224 7.90 -11.13 -3.34
CA PHE A 224 6.80 -10.16 -3.28
C PHE A 224 7.34 -8.76 -2.99
N VAL A 225 6.88 -7.78 -3.76
CA VAL A 225 7.27 -6.37 -3.61
C VAL A 225 6.17 -5.58 -2.91
N CYS A 226 4.98 -5.49 -3.52
CA CYS A 226 3.84 -4.76 -2.98
C CYS A 226 2.53 -5.08 -3.70
N GLU A 227 1.40 -4.74 -3.08
CA GLU A 227 0.08 -4.69 -3.72
C GLU A 227 -0.06 -3.38 -4.54
N TYR A 228 -0.95 -3.33 -5.54
CA TYR A 228 -1.49 -2.08 -6.07
C TYR A 228 -2.77 -1.69 -5.31
N ALA A 229 -2.65 -0.76 -4.37
CA ALA A 229 -3.74 -0.38 -3.47
C ALA A 229 -4.19 1.07 -3.69
N GLY A 230 -5.50 1.28 -3.57
CA GLY A 230 -6.17 2.58 -3.71
C GLY A 230 -7.68 2.46 -3.51
N GLU A 231 -8.41 3.46 -3.99
CA GLU A 231 -9.87 3.46 -3.95
C GLU A 231 -10.45 2.49 -4.98
N LEU A 232 -11.32 1.58 -4.55
CA LEU A 232 -12.14 0.76 -5.44
C LEU A 232 -13.30 1.60 -6.00
N LEU A 233 -13.36 1.70 -7.32
CA LEU A 233 -14.34 2.53 -8.02
C LEU A 233 -15.31 1.71 -8.85
N THR A 234 -16.55 2.21 -8.93
CA THR A 234 -17.48 1.78 -9.98
C THR A 234 -16.93 2.17 -11.35
N THR A 235 -17.32 1.44 -12.40
CA THR A 235 -16.92 1.78 -13.77
C THR A 235 -17.34 3.18 -14.21
N ALA A 236 -18.50 3.66 -13.73
CA ALA A 236 -18.97 5.00 -14.03
C ALA A 236 -18.07 6.08 -13.39
N GLU A 237 -17.70 5.91 -12.12
CA GLU A 237 -16.80 6.82 -11.41
C GLU A 237 -15.38 6.79 -12.00
N ALA A 238 -14.86 5.59 -12.31
CA ALA A 238 -13.54 5.46 -12.93
C ALA A 238 -13.45 6.22 -14.26
N ARG A 239 -14.48 6.12 -15.12
CA ARG A 239 -14.56 6.88 -16.38
C ARG A 239 -14.63 8.39 -16.14
N CYS A 240 -15.45 8.84 -15.19
CA CYS A 240 -15.58 10.24 -14.81
C CYS A 240 -14.22 10.82 -14.35
N ARG A 241 -13.50 10.10 -13.49
CA ARG A 241 -12.16 10.51 -13.03
C ARG A 241 -11.14 10.50 -14.15
N GLN A 242 -11.15 9.49 -15.02
CA GLN A 242 -10.22 9.40 -16.15
C GLN A 242 -10.35 10.62 -17.07
N GLN A 243 -11.57 11.01 -17.45
CA GLN A 243 -11.81 12.21 -18.27
C GLN A 243 -11.21 13.47 -17.64
N LYS A 244 -11.41 13.65 -16.33
CA LYS A 244 -10.83 14.76 -15.58
C LYS A 244 -9.30 14.71 -15.54
N TYR A 245 -8.73 13.51 -15.42
CA TYR A 245 -7.28 13.34 -15.44
C TYR A 245 -6.68 13.62 -16.81
N ASP A 246 -7.34 13.22 -17.89
CA ASP A 246 -6.91 13.51 -19.26
C ASP A 246 -6.90 15.03 -19.53
N GLU A 247 -7.94 15.74 -19.06
CA GLU A 247 -8.02 17.21 -19.13
C GLU A 247 -6.88 17.89 -18.35
N LEU A 248 -6.56 17.38 -17.15
CA LEU A 248 -5.48 17.91 -16.33
C LEU A 248 -4.10 17.59 -16.93
N ALA A 249 -3.92 16.40 -17.49
CA ALA A 249 -2.69 15.99 -18.15
C ALA A 249 -2.38 16.86 -19.36
N ALA A 250 -3.40 17.27 -20.12
CA ALA A 250 -3.25 18.25 -21.22
C ALA A 250 -2.74 19.62 -20.74
N SER A 251 -3.02 19.98 -19.47
CA SER A 251 -2.49 21.19 -18.83
C SER A 251 -1.12 20.99 -18.15
N GLY A 252 -0.48 19.82 -18.33
CA GLY A 252 0.79 19.47 -17.73
C GLY A 252 0.71 19.13 -16.23
N LYS A 253 -0.49 18.81 -15.71
CA LYS A 253 -0.72 18.53 -14.29
C LYS A 253 -1.19 17.10 -14.07
N CYS A 254 -0.60 16.46 -13.05
CA CYS A 254 -0.99 15.19 -12.42
C CYS A 254 -0.97 13.95 -13.35
N PRO A 255 0.04 13.06 -13.23
CA PRO A 255 -0.14 11.69 -13.70
C PRO A 255 -1.26 11.03 -12.87
N SER A 256 -2.22 10.40 -13.55
CA SER A 256 -3.20 9.56 -12.87
C SER A 256 -2.56 8.24 -12.46
N ALA A 257 -3.05 7.67 -11.36
CA ALA A 257 -2.71 6.33 -10.91
C ALA A 257 -3.98 5.46 -10.88
N LEU A 258 -4.82 5.62 -11.90
CA LEU A 258 -6.01 4.81 -12.11
C LEU A 258 -5.63 3.57 -12.91
N LEU A 259 -5.92 2.39 -12.35
CA LEU A 259 -5.62 1.10 -12.94
C LEU A 259 -6.90 0.28 -13.09
N VAL A 260 -7.08 -0.34 -14.26
CA VAL A 260 -8.17 -1.27 -14.54
C VAL A 260 -7.62 -2.68 -14.59
N VAL A 261 -8.07 -3.51 -13.67
CA VAL A 261 -7.71 -4.92 -13.57
C VAL A 261 -8.84 -5.75 -14.16
N ARG A 262 -8.48 -6.70 -15.03
CA ARG A 262 -9.41 -7.59 -15.72
C ARG A 262 -9.04 -9.04 -15.41
N GLU A 263 -9.96 -9.76 -14.79
CA GLU A 263 -9.84 -11.20 -14.55
C GLU A 263 -10.85 -11.92 -15.45
N HIS A 264 -10.36 -12.74 -16.37
CA HIS A 264 -11.23 -13.60 -17.17
C HIS A 264 -11.67 -14.77 -16.29
N LEU A 265 -12.98 -14.96 -16.15
CA LEU A 265 -13.51 -16.07 -15.35
C LEU A 265 -13.28 -17.40 -16.07
N PRO A 266 -13.19 -18.54 -15.35
CA PRO A 266 -12.88 -19.85 -15.94
C PRO A 266 -13.83 -20.28 -17.08
N SER A 267 -15.04 -19.73 -17.12
CA SER A 267 -15.98 -19.99 -18.22
C SER A 267 -15.56 -19.38 -19.56
N GLY A 268 -14.60 -18.45 -19.58
CA GLY A 268 -14.19 -17.64 -20.73
C GLY A 268 -15.26 -16.65 -21.23
N LYS A 269 -16.47 -16.66 -20.63
CA LYS A 269 -17.63 -15.90 -21.10
C LYS A 269 -17.86 -14.58 -20.35
N ALA A 270 -17.13 -14.38 -19.26
CA ALA A 270 -17.28 -13.21 -18.41
C ALA A 270 -15.91 -12.76 -17.91
N CYS A 271 -15.77 -11.45 -17.73
CA CYS A 271 -14.58 -10.81 -17.21
C CYS A 271 -14.98 -9.96 -16.00
N LEU A 272 -14.40 -10.26 -14.84
CA LEU A 272 -14.50 -9.37 -13.70
C LEU A 272 -13.60 -8.15 -13.95
N ARG A 273 -14.18 -6.96 -13.85
CA ARG A 273 -13.48 -5.68 -13.98
C ARG A 273 -13.40 -5.01 -12.61
N VAL A 274 -12.18 -4.72 -12.16
CA VAL A 274 -11.90 -3.99 -10.93
C VAL A 274 -11.19 -2.69 -11.30
N ASN A 275 -11.72 -1.55 -10.87
CA ASN A 275 -11.09 -0.24 -11.10
C ASN A 275 -10.51 0.24 -9.77
N ILE A 276 -9.20 0.50 -9.75
CA ILE A 276 -8.45 0.93 -8.55
C ILE A 276 -7.84 2.29 -8.85
N ASP A 277 -8.17 3.31 -8.07
CA ASP A 277 -7.60 4.65 -8.22
C ASP A 277 -6.70 5.00 -7.03
N ALA A 278 -5.39 5.03 -7.29
CA ALA A 278 -4.36 5.39 -6.33
C ALA A 278 -3.92 6.86 -6.45
N THR A 279 -4.64 7.68 -7.22
CA THR A 279 -4.21 9.06 -7.54
C THR A 279 -4.17 9.94 -6.29
N LYS A 280 -5.21 9.86 -5.44
CA LYS A 280 -5.32 10.66 -4.20
C LYS A 280 -5.09 9.83 -2.94
N VAL A 281 -5.65 8.62 -2.90
CA VAL A 281 -5.51 7.68 -1.80
C VAL A 281 -4.98 6.37 -2.39
N GLY A 282 -3.79 5.95 -2.00
CA GLY A 282 -3.15 4.76 -2.55
C GLY A 282 -1.91 4.35 -1.77
N ASN A 283 -1.20 3.32 -2.22
CA ASN A 283 0.09 2.94 -1.64
C ASN A 283 1.27 3.33 -2.54
N ILE A 284 2.46 2.82 -2.22
CA ILE A 284 3.68 3.09 -2.99
C ILE A 284 3.63 2.61 -4.44
N ALA A 285 2.76 1.67 -4.79
CA ALA A 285 2.71 1.09 -6.13
C ALA A 285 2.28 2.10 -7.19
N ARG A 286 1.63 3.21 -6.78
CA ARG A 286 1.31 4.35 -7.65
C ARG A 286 2.53 5.01 -8.31
N PHE A 287 3.74 4.71 -7.82
CA PHE A 287 5.01 5.23 -8.36
C PHE A 287 5.74 4.22 -9.25
N ILE A 288 5.20 3.01 -9.47
CA ILE A 288 5.84 2.03 -10.35
C ILE A 288 5.59 2.48 -11.79
N ASN A 289 6.66 2.77 -12.53
CA ASN A 289 6.58 3.29 -13.89
C ASN A 289 6.38 2.18 -14.93
N HIS A 290 6.01 2.60 -16.14
CA HIS A 290 5.83 1.72 -17.29
C HIS A 290 7.16 1.27 -17.92
N ALA A 291 7.22 -0.01 -18.32
CA ALA A 291 8.21 -0.55 -19.24
C ALA A 291 7.55 -1.29 -20.43
N CYS A 292 7.96 -0.95 -21.66
CA CYS A 292 7.39 -1.53 -22.89
C CYS A 292 7.82 -2.98 -23.14
N ASP A 293 8.93 -3.42 -22.54
CA ASP A 293 9.47 -4.78 -22.63
C ASP A 293 9.03 -5.68 -21.47
N GLY A 294 8.01 -5.26 -20.72
CA GLY A 294 7.47 -6.01 -19.57
C GLY A 294 8.10 -5.62 -18.23
N GLY A 295 9.33 -5.10 -18.23
CA GLY A 295 9.99 -4.66 -17.00
C GLY A 295 10.50 -5.80 -16.10
N ASN A 296 10.77 -5.47 -14.83
CA ASN A 296 11.31 -6.39 -13.83
C ASN A 296 10.26 -6.86 -12.81
N LEU A 297 8.99 -6.47 -12.99
CA LEU A 297 7.88 -6.89 -12.15
C LEU A 297 6.87 -7.74 -12.94
N LEU A 298 6.40 -8.81 -12.31
CA LEU A 298 5.24 -9.61 -12.70
C LEU A 298 4.01 -9.14 -11.93
N THR A 299 2.91 -8.95 -12.64
CA THR A 299 1.60 -8.72 -12.06
C THR A 299 0.91 -10.05 -11.78
N VAL A 300 0.55 -10.30 -10.52
CA VAL A 300 -0.16 -11.52 -10.09
C VAL A 300 -1.44 -11.10 -9.37
N LEU A 301 -2.56 -11.68 -9.77
CA LEU A 301 -3.80 -11.55 -9.02
C LEU A 301 -3.76 -12.49 -7.82
N VAL A 302 -3.97 -11.96 -6.62
CA VAL A 302 -3.98 -12.72 -5.36
C VAL A 302 -5.35 -12.59 -4.71
N ARG A 303 -6.00 -13.71 -4.42
CA ARG A 303 -7.31 -13.76 -3.75
C ARG A 303 -7.20 -14.47 -2.41
N ASN A 304 -7.53 -13.73 -1.35
CA ASN A 304 -7.65 -14.31 -0.02
C ASN A 304 -8.94 -15.14 0.05
N SER A 305 -8.89 -16.32 0.67
CA SER A 305 -10.05 -17.17 0.86
C SER A 305 -11.18 -16.41 1.58
N GLY A 306 -12.38 -16.46 1.02
CA GLY A 306 -13.55 -15.74 1.54
C GLY A 306 -13.67 -14.28 1.09
N MET A 307 -12.75 -13.77 0.27
CA MET A 307 -12.86 -12.41 -0.30
C MET A 307 -13.35 -12.42 -1.75
N LEU A 308 -14.20 -11.45 -2.09
CA LEU A 308 -14.79 -11.35 -3.42
C LEU A 308 -13.80 -10.88 -4.49
N PHE A 309 -13.11 -9.77 -4.25
CA PHE A 309 -12.21 -9.15 -5.23
C PHE A 309 -10.77 -9.65 -5.08
N PRO A 310 -10.05 -9.86 -6.20
CA PRO A 310 -8.63 -10.12 -6.15
C PRO A 310 -7.86 -8.83 -5.87
N ARG A 311 -6.65 -8.98 -5.34
CA ARG A 311 -5.65 -7.93 -5.15
C ARG A 311 -4.60 -8.06 -6.24
N LEU A 312 -4.26 -6.98 -6.93
CA LEU A 312 -3.14 -6.97 -7.86
C LEU A 312 -1.85 -6.84 -7.06
N CYS A 313 -0.97 -7.83 -7.16
CA CYS A 313 0.31 -7.85 -6.45
C CYS A 313 1.46 -7.87 -7.45
N PHE A 314 2.58 -7.28 -7.05
CA PHE A 314 3.82 -7.28 -7.82
C PHE A 314 4.83 -8.21 -7.20
N PHE A 315 5.38 -9.08 -8.03
CA PHE A 315 6.51 -9.95 -7.72
C PHE A 315 7.64 -9.66 -8.69
N THR A 316 8.89 -9.91 -8.33
CA THR A 316 10.01 -9.73 -9.24
C THR A 316 10.05 -10.82 -10.32
N SER A 317 10.23 -10.43 -11.59
CA SER A 317 10.35 -11.38 -12.71
C SER A 317 11.75 -11.99 -12.84
N ARG A 318 12.75 -11.31 -12.26
CA ARG A 318 14.17 -11.67 -12.19
C ARG A 318 14.78 -11.04 -10.94
N ASP A 319 16.04 -11.35 -10.66
CA ASP A 319 16.78 -10.61 -9.65
C ASP A 319 16.83 -9.11 -9.98
N VAL A 320 16.61 -8.27 -8.96
CA VAL A 320 16.62 -6.81 -9.04
C VAL A 320 17.71 -6.27 -8.13
N LEU A 321 18.59 -5.45 -8.69
CA LEU A 321 19.70 -4.86 -7.95
C LEU A 321 19.23 -3.68 -7.09
N GLU A 322 19.96 -3.40 -6.01
CA GLU A 322 19.73 -2.21 -5.21
C GLU A 322 19.83 -0.94 -6.08
N GLY A 323 18.83 -0.06 -5.97
CA GLY A 323 18.76 1.21 -6.71
C GLY A 323 18.17 1.09 -8.10
N GLU A 324 17.94 -0.12 -8.61
CA GLU A 324 17.24 -0.35 -9.87
C GLU A 324 15.78 0.13 -9.78
N GLU A 325 15.27 0.72 -10.86
CA GLU A 325 13.87 1.15 -10.94
C GLU A 325 12.96 -0.07 -11.11
N LEU A 326 11.88 -0.11 -10.35
CA LEU A 326 10.85 -1.12 -10.43
C LEU A 326 9.81 -0.68 -11.47
N VAL A 327 9.59 -1.52 -12.47
CA VAL A 327 8.77 -1.20 -13.64
C VAL A 327 7.96 -2.40 -14.12
N PHE A 328 6.78 -2.13 -14.67
CA PHE A 328 5.89 -3.15 -15.25
C PHE A 328 5.21 -2.66 -16.53
N SER A 329 4.61 -3.57 -17.30
CA SER A 329 3.77 -3.17 -18.43
C SER A 329 2.40 -2.66 -17.96
N TYR A 330 2.01 -1.45 -18.38
CA TYR A 330 0.71 -0.87 -18.05
C TYR A 330 -0.45 -1.51 -18.84
N GLY A 331 -0.13 -2.46 -19.73
CA GLY A 331 -1.09 -3.13 -20.61
C GLY A 331 -0.83 -2.84 -22.08
N ASP A 332 -1.69 -3.39 -22.92
CA ASP A 332 -1.52 -3.34 -24.36
C ASP A 332 -1.67 -1.93 -24.92
N VAL A 333 -0.77 -1.60 -25.84
CA VAL A 333 -0.73 -0.30 -26.50
C VAL A 333 -1.89 -0.19 -27.48
N ARG A 334 -2.82 0.73 -27.21
CA ARG A 334 -3.52 1.42 -28.28
C ARG A 334 -2.79 2.72 -28.55
N LEU A 335 -2.23 2.85 -29.75
CA LEU A 335 -1.56 4.08 -30.19
C LEU A 335 -2.59 5.22 -30.18
N SER A 336 -2.58 6.04 -29.14
CA SER A 336 -3.27 7.32 -29.13
C SER A 336 -2.29 8.37 -29.65
N PRO A 337 -2.55 9.04 -30.79
CA PRO A 337 -1.68 10.09 -31.32
C PRO A 337 -1.48 11.27 -30.35
N ASN A 338 -2.40 11.42 -29.39
CA ASN A 338 -2.40 12.45 -28.35
C ASN A 338 -1.92 11.91 -26.98
N GLY A 339 -1.40 10.70 -26.91
CA GLY A 339 -0.94 10.05 -25.68
C GLY A 339 0.32 10.70 -25.10
N LEU A 340 0.55 10.46 -23.80
CA LEU A 340 1.79 10.88 -23.14
C LEU A 340 2.99 10.10 -23.72
N ARG A 341 4.13 10.77 -23.89
CA ARG A 341 5.35 10.12 -24.38
C ARG A 341 5.89 9.10 -23.39
N CYS A 342 6.32 7.95 -23.87
CA CYS A 342 7.00 6.94 -23.07
C CYS A 342 8.50 7.23 -22.98
N TYR A 343 9.06 7.13 -21.78
CA TYR A 343 10.49 7.31 -21.51
C TYR A 343 11.11 6.10 -20.82
N CYS A 344 10.57 4.88 -21.04
CA CYS A 344 11.06 3.65 -20.42
C CYS A 344 12.50 3.29 -20.81
N GLY A 345 13.01 3.82 -21.92
CA GLY A 345 14.38 3.58 -22.39
C GLY A 345 14.61 2.22 -23.05
N SER A 346 13.59 1.37 -23.14
CA SER A 346 13.67 0.08 -23.84
C SER A 346 13.90 0.25 -25.34
N SER A 347 14.66 -0.67 -25.93
CA SER A 347 14.83 -0.75 -27.40
C SER A 347 13.54 -1.14 -28.13
N TYR A 348 12.58 -1.75 -27.43
CA TYR A 348 11.25 -2.11 -27.93
C TYR A 348 10.18 -1.08 -27.57
N CYS A 349 10.58 0.17 -27.25
CA CYS A 349 9.65 1.21 -26.84
C CYS A 349 8.70 1.64 -27.98
N PHE A 350 7.40 1.68 -27.70
CA PHE A 350 6.36 2.13 -28.64
C PHE A 350 6.26 3.66 -28.77
N GLY A 351 7.03 4.41 -27.98
CA GLY A 351 7.11 5.87 -28.00
C GLY A 351 6.04 6.62 -27.19
N PHE A 352 4.92 5.96 -26.88
CA PHE A 352 3.81 6.53 -26.09
C PHE A 352 3.39 5.57 -24.98
N LEU A 353 2.92 6.12 -23.85
CA LEU A 353 2.36 5.32 -22.76
C LEU A 353 1.05 4.66 -23.21
N PRO A 354 0.77 3.41 -22.78
CA PRO A 354 -0.51 2.77 -23.04
C PRO A 354 -1.65 3.58 -22.44
N SER A 355 -2.74 3.73 -23.20
CA SER A 355 -4.00 4.30 -22.73
C SER A 355 -5.16 3.44 -23.20
N GLU A 356 -5.99 2.94 -22.29
CA GLU A 356 -7.28 2.34 -22.67
C GLU A 356 -8.27 3.47 -23.03
N ASN A 357 -8.90 3.40 -24.20
CA ASN A 357 -10.14 4.14 -24.44
C ASN A 357 -11.26 3.44 -23.66
N THR A 358 -11.52 3.85 -22.43
CA THR A 358 -12.50 3.23 -21.53
C THR A 358 -13.95 3.54 -21.83
#